data_AF-A0A965UBC5-F1
#
_entry.id   AF-A0A965UBC5-F1
#
_cell.length_a   1.000
_cell.length_b   1.000
_cell.length_c   1.000
_cell.angle_alpha   90.00
_cell.angle_beta   90.00
_cell.angle_gamma   90.00
#
_symmetry.space_group_name_H-M   'P 1'
#
loop_
_entity.id
_entity.type
_entity.pdbx_description
1 polymer ?
#
loop_
_entity_poly.entity_id
_entity_poly.type
_entity_poly.pdbx_seq_one_letter_code
_entity_poly.pdbx_strand_id
1 'polypeptide(L)'
;MRLDLRTPEYRHWLWALYLPLYLAAFFWVEGCISPDIPYWISYWPLVDDAIPFCPPFVLAYYFWFPFMVVTGLYLGARHPDCFRRYMKFIALGFSASIVFFLILPNGQDLRPATLAEDDLFTRMIGAIYADLVGKLVGKAKKLKSDKLQCASETVNIPCRLIDKA
;
A
#
# COMPACT_ATOMS: atom_id res chain seq x y z
N MET A 1 -23.05 -9.20 -22.14
CA MET A 1 -22.43 -10.53 -21.99
C MET A 1 -22.69 -10.99 -20.56
N ARG A 2 -23.55 -12.00 -20.35
CA ARG A 2 -23.91 -12.48 -19.00
C ARG A 2 -22.87 -13.55 -18.61
N LEU A 3 -21.87 -13.16 -17.83
CA LEU A 3 -20.86 -14.07 -17.28
C LEU A 3 -21.49 -14.88 -16.14
N ASP A 4 -22.00 -16.08 -16.46
CA ASP A 4 -22.51 -16.99 -15.44
C ASP A 4 -21.36 -17.79 -14.82
N LEU A 5 -20.95 -17.39 -13.61
CA LEU A 5 -19.83 -17.98 -12.86
C LEU A 5 -20.14 -19.38 -12.30
N ARG A 6 -21.39 -19.86 -12.39
CA ARG A 6 -21.78 -21.21 -11.95
C ARG A 6 -21.47 -22.31 -12.95
N THR A 7 -21.27 -21.99 -14.23
CA THR A 7 -20.93 -23.02 -15.24
C THR A 7 -19.44 -23.38 -15.15
N PRO A 8 -19.06 -24.64 -15.39
CA PRO A 8 -17.67 -25.09 -15.28
C PRO A 8 -16.72 -24.35 -16.22
N GLU A 9 -17.23 -23.78 -17.31
CA GLU A 9 -16.49 -23.00 -18.31
C GLU A 9 -16.00 -21.63 -17.81
N TYR A 10 -16.74 -20.97 -16.91
CA TYR A 10 -16.34 -19.65 -16.36
C TYR A 10 -15.90 -19.70 -14.90
N ARG A 11 -15.89 -20.89 -14.30
CA ARG A 11 -15.51 -21.10 -12.90
C ARG A 11 -14.08 -20.65 -12.59
N HIS A 12 -13.19 -20.57 -13.59
CA HIS A 12 -11.84 -20.05 -13.39
C HIS A 12 -11.84 -18.57 -12.97
N TRP A 13 -12.83 -17.77 -13.38
CA TRP A 13 -12.93 -16.36 -12.97
C TRP A 13 -13.17 -16.18 -11.46
N LEU A 14 -13.64 -17.22 -10.75
CA LEU A 14 -13.73 -17.17 -9.28
C LEU A 14 -12.37 -16.93 -8.62
N TRP A 15 -11.26 -17.33 -9.26
CA TRP A 15 -9.92 -17.01 -8.75
C TRP A 15 -9.66 -15.50 -8.71
N ALA A 16 -10.30 -14.71 -9.57
CA ALA A 16 -10.17 -13.24 -9.54
C ALA A 16 -10.72 -12.64 -8.23
N LEU A 17 -11.63 -13.32 -7.53
CA LEU A 17 -12.11 -12.90 -6.19
C LEU A 17 -11.02 -12.95 -5.11
N TYR A 18 -9.90 -13.63 -5.37
CA TYR A 18 -8.74 -13.55 -4.48
C TYR A 18 -8.20 -12.12 -4.38
N LEU A 19 -8.25 -11.32 -5.46
CA LEU A 19 -7.73 -9.94 -5.44
C LEU A 19 -8.45 -9.05 -4.41
N PRO A 20 -9.79 -8.91 -4.41
CA PRO A 20 -10.47 -8.12 -3.38
C PRO A 20 -10.29 -8.70 -1.97
N LEU A 21 -10.22 -10.02 -1.83
CA LEU A 21 -9.92 -10.66 -0.54
C LEU A 21 -8.52 -10.28 -0.03
N TYR A 22 -7.52 -10.31 -0.91
CA TYR A 22 -6.15 -9.91 -0.61
C TYR A 22 -6.08 -8.42 -0.24
N LEU A 23 -6.74 -7.54 -1.00
CA LEU A 23 -6.77 -6.11 -0.69
C LEU A 23 -7.44 -5.84 0.67
N ALA A 24 -8.53 -6.53 0.98
CA ALA A 24 -9.17 -6.42 2.29
C ALA A 24 -8.24 -6.88 3.42
N ALA A 25 -7.53 -8.00 3.23
CA ALA A 25 -6.54 -8.48 4.19
C ALA A 25 -5.37 -7.49 4.34
N PHE A 26 -4.87 -6.92 3.24
CA PHE A 26 -3.80 -5.94 3.25
C PHE A 26 -4.18 -4.69 4.05
N PHE A 27 -5.34 -4.09 3.79
CA PHE A 27 -5.81 -2.91 4.54
C PHE A 27 -6.07 -3.24 6.01
N TRP A 28 -6.53 -4.45 6.31
CA TRP A 28 -6.67 -4.92 7.69
C TRP A 28 -5.31 -5.00 8.41
N VAL A 29 -4.30 -5.60 7.76
CA VAL A 29 -2.93 -5.67 8.29
C VAL A 29 -2.31 -4.28 8.46
N GLU A 30 -2.49 -3.37 7.49
CA GLU A 30 -2.06 -1.97 7.58
C GLU A 30 -2.71 -1.25 8.78
N GLY A 31 -3.95 -1.60 9.11
CA GLY A 31 -4.65 -1.11 10.30
C GLY A 31 -4.10 -1.68 11.61
N CYS A 32 -3.73 -2.96 11.63
CA CYS A 32 -3.19 -3.65 12.81
C CYS A 32 -1.76 -3.22 13.17
N ILE A 33 -0.95 -2.86 12.17
CA ILE A 33 0.42 -2.38 12.39
C ILE A 33 0.36 -0.89 12.79
N SER A 34 0.39 -0.64 14.10
CA SER A 34 0.46 0.72 14.63
C SER A 34 1.81 1.39 14.31
N PRO A 35 1.87 2.70 14.05
CA PRO A 35 3.10 3.44 13.77
C PRO A 35 4.07 3.47 14.97
N ASP A 36 3.59 3.08 16.15
CA ASP A 36 4.37 3.02 17.38
C ASP A 36 5.17 1.70 17.51
N ILE A 37 4.98 0.74 16.61
CA ILE A 37 5.73 -0.53 16.60
C ILE A 37 7.11 -0.26 15.97
N PRO A 38 8.21 -0.70 16.60
CA PRO A 38 9.54 -0.59 15.99
C PRO A 38 9.55 -1.43 14.70
N TYR A 39 9.80 -0.77 13.57
CA TYR A 39 9.92 -1.43 12.27
C TYR A 39 11.40 -1.56 11.87
N TRP A 40 11.71 -2.59 11.09
CA TRP A 40 13.02 -2.77 10.50
C TRP A 40 13.13 -1.98 9.19
N ILE A 41 14.14 -1.13 9.06
CA ILE A 41 14.40 -0.38 7.83
C ILE A 41 15.09 -1.32 6.84
N SER A 42 14.39 -1.65 5.76
CA SER A 42 14.88 -2.41 4.61
C SER A 42 15.84 -1.53 3.80
N TYR A 43 17.08 -1.39 4.25
CA TYR A 43 18.11 -0.56 3.61
C TYR A 43 19.46 -1.28 3.60
N TRP A 44 20.14 -1.26 2.46
CA TRP A 44 21.48 -1.84 2.28
C TRP A 44 22.49 -0.73 1.92
N PRO A 45 23.22 -0.16 2.90
CA PRO A 45 24.00 1.06 2.71
C PRO A 45 24.99 1.01 1.54
N LEU A 46 25.70 -0.11 1.39
CA LEU A 46 26.74 -0.28 0.37
C LEU A 46 26.22 -0.24 -1.07
N VAL A 47 24.96 -0.63 -1.29
CA VAL A 47 24.38 -0.80 -2.62
C VAL A 47 23.41 0.35 -2.91
N ASP A 48 22.58 0.68 -1.93
CA ASP A 48 21.53 1.68 -2.09
C ASP A 48 22.12 3.09 -2.26
N ASP A 49 23.22 3.41 -1.59
CA ASP A 49 23.91 4.70 -1.73
C ASP A 49 24.66 4.84 -3.07
N ALA A 50 25.10 3.72 -3.64
CA ALA A 50 25.84 3.69 -4.90
C ALA A 50 24.93 3.95 -6.13
N ILE A 51 23.63 3.72 -6.02
CA ILE A 51 22.68 3.88 -7.12
C ILE A 51 22.19 5.33 -7.16
N PRO A 52 22.38 6.07 -8.27
CA PRO A 52 21.85 7.43 -8.40
C PRO A 52 20.32 7.41 -8.58
N PHE A 53 19.64 8.43 -8.04
CA PHE A 53 18.18 8.55 -8.15
C PHE A 53 17.76 8.88 -9.58
N CYS A 54 16.77 8.14 -10.10
CA CYS A 54 16.27 8.22 -11.46
C CYS A 54 14.76 8.42 -11.43
N PRO A 55 14.24 9.65 -11.63
CA PRO A 55 12.81 9.92 -11.62
C PRO A 55 12.00 9.10 -12.66
N PRO A 56 12.47 8.87 -13.90
CA PRO A 56 11.75 8.07 -14.89
C PRO A 56 11.46 6.62 -14.46
N PHE A 57 12.18 6.08 -13.48
CA PHE A 57 11.95 4.73 -12.96
C PHE A 57 10.54 4.56 -12.37
N VAL A 58 9.89 5.65 -11.95
CA VAL A 58 8.50 5.65 -11.49
C VAL A 58 7.53 5.06 -12.53
N LEU A 59 7.85 5.15 -13.83
CA LEU A 59 7.02 4.58 -14.89
C LEU A 59 6.94 3.06 -14.80
N ALA A 60 8.06 2.38 -14.51
CA ALA A 60 8.08 0.94 -14.37
C ALA A 60 7.16 0.49 -13.22
N TYR A 61 7.14 1.27 -12.13
CA TYR A 61 6.25 1.04 -10.99
C TYR A 61 4.77 1.21 -11.37
N TYR A 62 4.40 2.31 -12.03
CA TYR A 62 3.01 2.51 -12.45
C TYR A 62 2.56 1.50 -13.50
N PHE A 63 3.44 1.12 -14.42
CA PHE A 63 3.13 0.17 -15.49
C PHE A 63 2.95 -1.27 -14.97
N TRP A 64 3.52 -1.59 -13.83
CA TRP A 64 3.40 -2.90 -13.19
C TRP A 64 1.94 -3.29 -12.93
N PHE A 65 1.11 -2.37 -12.42
CA PHE A 65 -0.28 -2.69 -12.09
C PHE A 65 -1.14 -2.99 -13.33
N PRO A 66 -1.16 -2.13 -14.38
CA PRO A 66 -1.82 -2.46 -15.64
C PRO A 66 -1.29 -3.75 -16.26
N PHE A 67 0.03 -3.97 -16.23
CA PHE A 67 0.63 -5.19 -16.78
C PHE A 67 0.05 -6.45 -16.13
N MET A 68 -0.06 -6.49 -14.81
CA MET A 68 -0.64 -7.60 -14.05
C MET A 68 -2.14 -7.81 -14.34
N VAL A 69 -2.90 -6.72 -14.44
CA VAL A 69 -4.35 -6.76 -14.72
C VAL A 69 -4.62 -7.20 -16.16
N VAL A 70 -3.95 -6.59 -17.13
CA VAL A 70 -4.11 -6.90 -18.56
C VAL A 70 -3.69 -8.34 -18.85
N THR A 71 -2.57 -8.82 -18.27
CA THR A 71 -2.14 -10.21 -18.40
C THR A 71 -3.18 -11.17 -17.81
N GLY A 72 -3.73 -10.84 -16.63
CA GLY A 72 -4.79 -11.62 -16.01
C GLY A 72 -6.06 -11.70 -16.87
N LEU A 73 -6.52 -10.56 -17.41
CA LEU A 73 -7.70 -10.51 -18.27
C LEU A 73 -7.49 -11.26 -19.59
N TYR A 74 -6.32 -11.09 -20.21
CA TYR A 74 -5.95 -11.76 -21.46
C TYR A 74 -5.92 -13.28 -21.27
N LEU A 75 -5.25 -13.77 -20.22
CA LEU A 75 -5.19 -15.20 -19.91
C LEU A 75 -6.57 -15.74 -19.52
N GLY A 76 -7.35 -14.99 -18.74
CA GLY A 76 -8.70 -15.40 -18.34
C GLY A 76 -9.67 -15.53 -19.51
N ALA A 77 -9.53 -14.69 -20.53
CA ALA A 77 -10.38 -14.71 -21.74
C ALA A 77 -9.95 -15.78 -22.75
N ARG A 78 -8.65 -16.07 -22.88
CA ARG A 78 -8.13 -16.88 -24.00
C ARG A 78 -7.53 -18.23 -23.59
N HIS A 79 -7.03 -18.35 -22.35
CA HIS A 79 -6.33 -19.55 -21.85
C HIS A 79 -6.65 -19.82 -20.36
N PRO A 80 -7.81 -20.43 -20.05
CA PRO A 80 -8.29 -20.59 -18.66
C PRO A 80 -7.35 -21.44 -17.79
N ASP A 81 -6.62 -22.39 -18.38
CA ASP A 81 -5.66 -23.23 -17.65
C ASP A 81 -4.43 -22.43 -17.21
N CYS A 82 -3.92 -21.57 -18.09
CA CYS A 82 -2.84 -20.64 -17.79
C CYS A 82 -3.27 -19.61 -16.75
N PHE A 83 -4.51 -19.11 -16.85
CA PHE A 83 -5.08 -18.21 -15.85
C PHE A 83 -5.09 -18.83 -14.45
N ARG A 84 -5.51 -20.10 -14.31
CA ARG A 84 -5.49 -20.78 -13.00
C ARG A 84 -4.09 -20.92 -12.42
N ARG A 85 -3.07 -21.19 -13.25
CA ARG A 85 -1.67 -21.27 -12.81
C ARG A 85 -1.14 -19.90 -12.40
N TYR A 86 -1.43 -18.88 -13.21
CA TYR A 86 -1.11 -17.48 -12.92
C TYR A 86 -1.70 -17.04 -11.58
N MET A 87 -3.00 -17.23 -11.38
CA MET A 87 -3.67 -16.84 -10.14
C MET A 87 -3.14 -17.59 -8.91
N LYS A 88 -2.80 -18.88 -9.05
CA LYS A 88 -2.16 -19.64 -7.95
C LYS A 88 -0.78 -19.08 -7.58
N PHE A 89 0.01 -18.71 -8.58
CA PHE A 89 1.32 -18.11 -8.36
C PHE A 89 1.21 -16.76 -7.65
N ILE A 90 0.29 -15.89 -8.12
CA ILE A 90 -0.01 -14.62 -7.48
C ILE A 90 -0.51 -14.83 -6.05
N ALA A 91 -1.45 -15.75 -5.84
CA ALA A 91 -1.99 -16.02 -4.51
C ALA A 91 -0.94 -16.55 -3.54
N LEU A 92 -0.02 -17.41 -4.00
CA LEU A 92 1.09 -17.88 -3.18
C LEU A 92 2.02 -16.73 -2.78
N GLY A 93 2.47 -15.93 -3.75
CA GLY A 93 3.39 -14.82 -3.50
C GLY A 93 2.79 -13.75 -2.59
N PHE A 94 1.56 -13.33 -2.86
CA PHE A 94 0.87 -12.29 -2.11
C PHE A 94 0.53 -12.74 -0.68
N SER A 95 0.04 -13.97 -0.50
CA SER A 95 -0.17 -14.52 0.84
C SER A 95 1.14 -14.66 1.62
N ALA A 96 2.22 -15.11 0.97
CA ALA A 96 3.53 -15.22 1.60
C ALA A 96 4.06 -13.84 2.04
N SER A 97 3.88 -12.80 1.21
CA SER A 97 4.26 -11.43 1.56
C SER A 97 3.48 -10.90 2.76
N ILE A 98 2.16 -11.12 2.84
CA ILE A 98 1.36 -10.73 4.01
C ILE A 98 1.89 -11.39 5.29
N VAL A 99 2.15 -12.70 5.24
CA VAL A 99 2.69 -13.43 6.39
C VAL A 99 4.07 -12.86 6.78
N PHE A 100 4.92 -12.57 5.80
CA PHE A 100 6.22 -11.96 6.05
C PHE A 100 6.10 -10.59 6.73
N PHE A 101 5.23 -9.71 6.23
CA PHE A 101 5.00 -8.38 6.81
C PHE A 101 4.39 -8.41 8.21
N LEU A 102 3.65 -9.47 8.56
CA LEU A 102 3.13 -9.68 9.91
C LEU A 102 4.21 -10.13 10.90
N ILE A 103 5.16 -10.97 10.46
CA ILE A 103 6.23 -11.50 11.31
C ILE A 103 7.34 -10.45 11.48
N LEU A 104 7.71 -9.78 10.39
CA LEU A 104 8.77 -8.79 10.33
C LEU A 104 8.16 -7.47 9.86
N PRO A 105 7.77 -6.57 10.80
CA PRO A 105 7.31 -5.25 10.42
C PRO A 105 8.49 -4.51 9.78
N ASN A 106 8.47 -4.39 8.45
CA ASN A 106 9.52 -3.73 7.70
C ASN A 106 9.02 -2.41 7.09
N GLY A 107 9.95 -1.49 6.85
CA GLY A 107 9.69 -0.20 6.23
C GLY A 107 10.87 0.23 5.35
N GLN A 108 10.66 1.24 4.53
CA GLN A 108 11.72 1.85 3.73
C GLN A 108 11.57 3.36 3.81
N ASP A 109 12.67 4.05 4.05
CA ASP A 109 12.69 5.51 3.99
C ASP A 109 12.54 5.99 2.55
N LEU A 110 11.79 7.07 2.36
CA LEU A 110 11.55 7.66 1.05
C LEU A 110 12.80 8.43 0.59
N ARG A 111 13.27 8.14 -0.63
CA ARG A 111 14.39 8.84 -1.27
C ARG A 111 13.87 9.60 -2.48
N PRO A 112 14.09 10.91 -2.70
CA PRO A 112 14.81 11.94 -1.93
C PRO A 112 13.90 12.72 -0.96
N ALA A 113 14.49 13.37 0.05
CA ALA A 113 13.75 14.17 1.05
C ALA A 113 13.10 15.44 0.47
N THR A 114 13.67 15.97 -0.60
CA THR A 114 13.12 17.11 -1.35
C THR A 114 13.18 16.81 -2.84
N LEU A 115 12.06 17.05 -3.51
CA LEU A 115 11.94 16.93 -4.95
C LEU A 115 12.21 18.33 -5.52
N ALA A 116 13.41 18.55 -6.07
CA ALA A 116 13.88 19.89 -6.45
C ALA A 116 13.38 20.39 -7.82
N GLU A 117 12.91 19.50 -8.68
CA GLU A 117 12.52 19.81 -10.07
C GLU A 117 11.04 19.51 -10.33
N ASP A 118 10.35 20.46 -10.98
CA ASP A 118 8.91 20.35 -11.30
C ASP A 118 8.62 19.58 -12.60
N ASP A 119 9.21 18.39 -12.74
CA ASP A 119 8.98 17.48 -13.87
C ASP A 119 7.76 16.57 -13.68
N LEU A 120 7.18 16.07 -14.78
CA LEU A 120 6.04 15.14 -14.74
C LEU A 120 6.33 13.92 -13.85
N PHE A 121 7.52 13.34 -13.97
CA PHE A 121 7.93 12.17 -13.18
C PHE A 121 8.02 12.50 -11.70
N THR A 122 8.60 13.65 -11.38
CA THR A 122 8.74 14.15 -10.01
C THR A 122 7.37 14.42 -9.37
N ARG A 123 6.41 14.95 -10.14
CA ARG A 123 5.01 15.11 -9.70
C ARG A 123 4.31 13.78 -9.43
N MET A 124 4.55 12.77 -10.28
CA MET A 124 4.03 11.41 -10.05
C MET A 124 4.59 10.80 -8.77
N ILE A 125 5.88 10.95 -8.52
CA ILE A 125 6.55 10.51 -7.28
C ILE A 125 5.97 11.25 -6.07
N GLY A 126 5.79 12.57 -6.17
CA GLY A 126 5.16 13.39 -5.13
C GLY A 126 3.73 12.93 -4.80
N ALA A 127 2.95 12.49 -5.79
CA ALA A 127 1.62 11.95 -5.55
C ALA A 127 1.65 10.63 -4.76
N ILE A 128 2.63 9.75 -5.02
CA ILE A 128 2.84 8.53 -4.23
C ILE A 128 3.19 8.90 -2.78
N TYR A 129 4.09 9.87 -2.59
CA TYR A 129 4.52 10.28 -1.26
C TYR A 129 3.39 10.95 -0.48
N ALA A 130 2.54 11.73 -1.14
CA ALA A 130 1.41 12.38 -0.51
C ALA A 130 0.35 11.39 0.00
N ASP A 131 0.08 10.29 -0.72
CA ASP A 131 -0.82 9.25 -0.22
C ASP A 131 -0.25 8.58 1.05
N LEU A 132 1.05 8.30 1.06
CA LEU A 132 1.74 7.68 2.19
C LEU A 132 1.83 8.62 3.41
N VAL A 133 2.28 9.85 3.20
CA VAL A 133 2.43 10.88 4.25
C VAL A 133 1.07 11.37 4.72
N GLY A 134 0.08 11.49 3.84
CA GLY A 134 -1.29 11.89 4.18
C GLY A 134 -1.94 10.94 5.19
N LYS A 135 -1.70 9.63 5.05
CA LYS A 135 -2.15 8.61 6.01
C LYS A 135 -1.43 8.74 7.35
N LEU A 136 -0.12 8.96 7.35
CA LEU A 136 0.67 9.12 8.58
C LEU A 136 0.36 10.42 9.32
N VAL A 137 0.23 11.55 8.60
CA VAL A 137 -0.17 12.85 9.16
C VAL A 137 -1.60 12.81 9.67
N GLY A 138 -2.51 12.14 8.96
CA GLY A 138 -3.87 11.89 9.43
C GLY A 138 -3.90 11.12 10.76
N LYS A 139 -3.11 10.05 10.86
CA LYS A 139 -2.98 9.23 12.08
C LYS A 139 -2.34 10.01 13.24
N ALA A 140 -1.28 10.78 12.97
CA ALA A 140 -0.61 11.62 13.97
C ALA A 140 -1.50 12.79 14.47
N LYS A 141 -2.26 13.42 13.56
CA LYS A 141 -3.21 14.49 13.92
C LYS A 141 -4.35 13.96 14.78
N LYS A 142 -4.85 12.76 14.50
CA LYS A 142 -5.84 12.06 15.31
C LYS A 142 -5.29 11.71 16.70
N LEU A 143 -4.07 11.18 16.78
CA LEU A 143 -3.42 10.85 18.06
C LEU A 143 -3.18 12.10 18.94
N LYS A 144 -2.78 13.21 18.32
CA LYS A 144 -2.60 14.50 19.02
C LYS A 144 -3.93 15.05 19.52
N SER A 145 -5.00 14.94 18.71
CA SER A 145 -6.36 15.35 19.11
C SER A 145 -6.90 14.51 20.27
N ASP A 146 -6.76 13.18 20.20
CA ASP A 146 -7.21 12.26 21.25
C ASP A 146 -6.44 12.48 22.56
N LYS A 147 -5.11 12.74 22.50
CA LYS A 147 -4.32 13.10 23.68
C LYS A 147 -4.70 14.46 24.28
N LEU A 148 -4.97 15.48 23.45
CA LEU A 148 -5.43 16.78 23.94
C LEU A 148 -6.81 16.69 24.59
N GLN A 149 -7.70 15.87 24.04
CA GLN A 149 -9.05 15.70 24.55
C GLN A 149 -9.04 14.93 25.88
N CYS A 150 -8.29 13.82 25.98
CA CYS A 150 -8.07 13.14 27.27
C CYS A 150 -7.38 14.04 28.32
N ALA A 151 -6.48 14.94 27.91
CA ALA A 151 -5.86 15.90 28.82
C ALA A 151 -6.86 16.96 29.34
N SER A 152 -7.84 17.38 28.52
CA SER A 152 -8.91 18.30 28.92
C SER A 152 -10.00 17.68 29.79
N GLU A 153 -10.12 16.35 29.79
CA GLU A 153 -11.12 15.62 30.57
C GLU A 153 -10.56 15.18 31.93
N THR A 154 -9.24 14.94 32.01
CA THR A 154 -8.53 14.58 33.25
C THR A 154 -8.17 15.79 34.12
N VAL A 155 -7.98 16.95 33.50
CA VAL A 155 -7.88 18.24 34.19
C VAL A 155 -9.16 18.97 33.87
N ASN A 156 -10.01 19.30 34.87
CA ASN A 156 -11.27 20.02 34.67
C ASN A 156 -11.01 21.48 34.21
N ILE A 157 -10.45 21.63 33.01
CA ILE A 157 -10.06 22.90 32.41
C ILE A 157 -11.32 23.51 31.83
N PRO A 158 -11.77 24.68 32.31
CA PRO A 158 -12.93 25.34 31.73
C PRO A 158 -12.64 25.69 30.25
N CYS A 159 -13.57 25.37 29.34
CA CYS A 159 -13.47 25.49 27.87
C CYS A 159 -13.01 26.86 27.31
N ARG A 160 -12.81 27.89 28.13
CA ARG A 160 -12.48 29.26 27.72
C ARG A 160 -11.02 29.50 27.34
N LEU A 161 -10.14 28.52 27.50
CA LEU A 161 -8.69 28.68 27.29
C LEU A 161 -8.14 27.97 26.03
N ILE A 162 -8.96 27.21 25.30
CA ILE A 162 -8.52 26.47 24.10
C ILE A 162 -8.56 27.35 22.83
N ASP A 163 -9.37 28.41 22.79
CA ASP A 163 -9.55 29.27 21.60
C ASP A 163 -8.49 30.38 21.41
N LYS A 164 -7.43 30.42 22.24
CA LYS A 164 -6.43 31.51 22.23
C LYS A 164 -4.98 31.08 21.99
N ALA A 165 -4.72 29.83 21.61
CA ALA A 165 -3.38 29.34 21.29
C ALA A 165 -3.25 28.90 19.83
#